data_AF-A0A2G2LZE1-F1
#
_entry.id   AF-A0A2G2LZE1-F1
#
_cell.length_a   1.000
_cell.length_b   1.000
_cell.length_c   1.000
_cell.angle_alpha   90.00
_cell.angle_beta   90.00
_cell.angle_gamma   90.00
#
_symmetry.space_group_name_H-M   'P 1'
#
loop_
_entity.id
_entity.type
_entity.pdbx_description
1 polymer ?
#
loop_
_entity_poly.entity_id
_entity_poly.type
_entity_poly.pdbx_seq_one_letter_code
_entity_poly.pdbx_strand_id
1 'polypeptide(L)'
;MTEPLIANWTRTQRENFRKSPLMWQHQVHKSPLFSDEKLIELIEKHPRDLSDFCTMNEGADDMASWRGGDPGNHSGEALLKAVRTGRLWINLRKTFNIHPEYMALLNTMIGELKALNPGFNPVSMMGGLLISSPSAGVPYHIDRSDVMLWHLRGHKRVWVYPIDDATMPEYEVEEILLHEHNDDVPYKKAMDNKAIIYDLEPGQAACWPLHAPHRVLNLGDMNVSIAMEYSPFSTIMQNGAQITNGILRRRLGLNPKIEEQGFASRFVRFAASRILRKMKLVKARTAHEGGYLFDVDPGSSASVRELAGEKATA
;
A
#
# COMPACT_ATOMS: atom_id res chain seq x y z
N MET A 1 9.08 28.85 -15.76
CA MET A 1 9.11 28.04 -14.53
C MET A 1 7.88 27.15 -14.58
N THR A 2 8.05 25.83 -14.56
CA THR A 2 6.93 24.88 -14.46
C THR A 2 6.22 25.08 -13.13
N GLU A 3 4.88 25.03 -13.11
CA GLU A 3 4.12 25.08 -11.86
C GLU A 3 4.55 23.94 -10.92
N PRO A 4 4.60 24.17 -9.59
CA PRO A 4 4.95 23.12 -8.63
C PRO A 4 3.87 22.02 -8.64
N LEU A 5 4.32 20.77 -8.50
CA LEU A 5 3.43 19.61 -8.39
C LEU A 5 2.65 19.62 -7.08
N ILE A 6 3.22 20.12 -6.00
CA ILE A 6 2.59 20.19 -4.67
C ILE A 6 2.19 21.64 -4.40
N ALA A 7 0.88 21.89 -4.30
CA ALA A 7 0.36 23.22 -4.08
C ALA A 7 0.04 23.46 -2.60
N ASN A 8 0.17 24.72 -2.16
CA ASN A 8 -0.33 25.20 -0.86
C ASN A 8 0.20 24.43 0.37
N TRP A 9 1.45 23.96 0.34
CA TRP A 9 2.05 23.24 1.47
C TRP A 9 2.27 24.13 2.68
N THR A 10 1.41 23.96 3.69
CA THR A 10 1.37 24.78 4.90
C THR A 10 2.41 24.37 5.94
N ARG A 11 2.65 25.26 6.91
CA ARG A 11 3.46 24.95 8.09
C ARG A 11 2.87 23.78 8.90
N THR A 12 1.55 23.76 9.09
CA THR A 12 0.85 22.68 9.80
C THR A 12 1.02 21.33 9.09
N GLN A 13 0.91 21.29 7.76
CA GLN A 13 1.18 20.08 6.99
C GLN A 13 2.62 19.59 7.19
N ARG A 14 3.60 20.48 7.14
CA ARG A 14 5.02 20.15 7.39
C ARG A 14 5.24 19.60 8.81
N GLU A 15 4.63 20.21 9.82
CA GLU A 15 4.78 19.80 11.22
C GLU A 15 4.17 18.41 11.49
N ASN A 16 3.09 18.08 10.79
CA ASN A 16 2.31 16.84 10.93
C ASN A 16 2.69 15.72 9.96
N PHE A 17 3.49 16.01 8.94
CA PHE A 17 3.95 15.04 7.96
C PHE A 17 4.58 13.82 8.64
N ARG A 18 4.02 12.63 8.37
CA ARG A 18 4.36 11.32 8.98
C ARG A 18 4.02 11.14 10.46
N LYS A 19 3.45 12.15 11.13
CA LYS A 19 3.10 12.09 12.56
C LYS A 19 1.61 11.93 12.81
N SER A 20 0.79 12.32 11.84
CA SER A 20 -0.65 12.17 11.87
C SER A 20 -1.18 11.99 10.44
N PRO A 21 -2.40 11.46 10.26
CA PRO A 21 -3.03 11.41 8.95
C PRO A 21 -3.09 12.81 8.33
N LEU A 22 -2.70 12.92 7.06
CA LEU A 22 -2.53 14.18 6.37
C LEU A 22 -3.03 14.06 4.94
N MET A 23 -3.71 15.10 4.44
CA MET A 23 -4.13 15.24 3.05
C MET A 23 -3.60 16.56 2.46
N TRP A 24 -3.27 16.55 1.17
CA TRP A 24 -2.83 17.74 0.43
C TRP A 24 -3.23 17.68 -1.05
N GLN A 25 -3.06 18.81 -1.74
CA GLN A 25 -3.39 18.98 -3.16
C GLN A 25 -2.13 18.91 -4.03
N HIS A 26 -2.27 18.36 -5.23
CA HIS A 26 -1.21 18.19 -6.20
C HIS A 26 -1.67 18.25 -7.66
N GLN A 27 -0.74 18.54 -8.57
CA GLN A 27 -0.98 18.64 -10.02
C GLN A 27 -0.59 17.36 -10.78
N VAL A 28 -0.04 16.33 -10.12
CA VAL A 28 0.38 15.07 -10.76
C VAL A 28 -0.75 14.41 -11.57
N HIS A 29 -2.01 14.53 -11.13
CA HIS A 29 -3.19 14.01 -11.83
C HIS A 29 -3.41 14.60 -13.23
N LYS A 30 -2.82 15.77 -13.53
CA LYS A 30 -2.91 16.43 -14.84
C LYS A 30 -1.88 15.92 -15.85
N SER A 31 -0.96 15.06 -15.41
CA SER A 31 0.08 14.54 -16.29
C SER A 31 -0.53 13.68 -17.42
N PRO A 32 -0.11 13.88 -18.68
CA PRO A 32 -0.57 13.05 -19.79
C PRO A 32 -0.15 11.58 -19.66
N LEU A 33 0.79 11.26 -18.75
CA LEU A 33 1.18 9.88 -18.44
C LEU A 33 0.04 9.02 -17.89
N PHE A 34 -1.06 9.63 -17.44
CA PHE A 34 -2.22 8.93 -16.88
C PHE A 34 -3.47 8.99 -17.79
N SER A 35 -3.28 9.29 -19.08
CA SER A 35 -4.33 9.13 -20.10
C SER A 35 -4.64 7.65 -20.31
N ASP A 36 -5.81 7.34 -20.88
CA ASP A 36 -6.18 5.95 -21.15
C ASP A 36 -5.19 5.25 -22.06
N GLU A 37 -4.72 5.94 -23.10
CA GLU A 37 -3.74 5.43 -24.05
C GLU A 37 -2.43 5.07 -23.34
N LYS A 38 -1.99 5.91 -22.37
CA LYS A 38 -0.78 5.65 -21.60
C LYS A 38 -0.94 4.57 -20.55
N LEU A 39 -2.13 4.44 -19.95
CA LEU A 39 -2.45 3.32 -19.07
C LEU A 39 -2.46 1.99 -19.84
N ILE A 40 -3.05 1.96 -21.03
CA ILE A 40 -3.07 0.78 -21.91
C ILE A 40 -1.64 0.39 -22.29
N GLU A 41 -0.84 1.34 -22.81
CA GLU A 41 0.55 1.10 -23.19
C GLU A 41 1.38 0.60 -21.99
N LEU A 42 1.15 1.18 -20.82
CA LEU A 42 1.83 0.76 -19.59
C LEU A 42 1.44 -0.66 -19.19
N ILE A 43 0.15 -1.00 -19.14
CA ILE A 43 -0.31 -2.36 -18.80
C ILE A 43 0.26 -3.38 -19.79
N GLU A 44 0.35 -3.04 -21.07
CA GLU A 44 0.90 -3.92 -22.11
C GLU A 44 2.40 -4.18 -21.90
N LYS A 45 3.20 -3.13 -21.68
CA LYS A 45 4.66 -3.24 -21.60
C LYS A 45 5.20 -3.58 -20.21
N HIS A 46 4.40 -3.45 -19.15
CA HIS A 46 4.86 -3.70 -17.78
C HIS A 46 5.13 -5.20 -17.57
N PRO A 47 6.27 -5.57 -16.93
CA PRO A 47 6.59 -6.98 -16.68
C PRO A 47 5.48 -7.68 -15.88
N ARG A 48 5.08 -8.88 -16.32
CA ARG A 48 3.98 -9.64 -15.70
C ARG A 48 4.33 -10.14 -14.29
N ASP A 49 5.60 -10.42 -14.00
CA ASP A 49 6.11 -10.76 -12.67
C ASP A 49 6.09 -9.59 -11.67
N LEU A 50 5.92 -8.36 -12.18
CA LEU A 50 5.72 -7.14 -11.41
C LEU A 50 4.27 -6.62 -11.49
N SER A 51 3.35 -7.40 -12.09
CA SER A 51 1.94 -7.06 -12.22
C SER A 51 1.10 -8.00 -11.38
N ASP A 52 0.36 -7.47 -10.41
CA ASP A 52 -0.58 -8.26 -9.62
C ASP A 52 -1.99 -7.97 -10.13
N PHE A 53 -2.74 -9.04 -10.45
CA PHE A 53 -4.13 -8.97 -10.88
C PHE A 53 -4.99 -9.67 -9.83
N CYS A 54 -5.85 -8.90 -9.16
CA CYS A 54 -6.65 -9.39 -8.06
C CYS A 54 -8.13 -9.11 -8.27
N THR A 55 -8.97 -9.96 -7.70
CA THR A 55 -10.40 -9.70 -7.54
C THR A 55 -10.78 -9.82 -6.07
N MET A 56 -11.95 -9.29 -5.75
CA MET A 56 -12.51 -9.20 -4.41
C MET A 56 -14.04 -9.14 -4.48
N ASN A 57 -14.67 -9.39 -3.34
CA ASN A 57 -16.08 -9.05 -3.14
C ASN A 57 -16.24 -7.52 -3.06
N GLU A 58 -17.45 -7.03 -3.29
CA GLU A 58 -17.73 -5.60 -3.17
C GLU A 58 -17.57 -5.14 -1.72
N GLY A 59 -17.05 -3.93 -1.54
CA GLY A 59 -16.78 -3.36 -0.22
C GLY A 59 -15.34 -3.54 0.25
N ALA A 60 -15.08 -3.16 1.50
CA ALA A 60 -13.74 -3.15 2.11
C ALA A 60 -13.66 -3.95 3.43
N ASP A 61 -14.65 -4.79 3.71
CA ASP A 61 -14.76 -5.52 4.98
C ASP A 61 -14.30 -6.99 4.87
N ASP A 62 -14.11 -7.51 3.65
CA ASP A 62 -13.90 -8.94 3.37
C ASP A 62 -12.49 -9.24 2.84
N MET A 63 -11.53 -9.40 3.78
CA MET A 63 -10.16 -9.85 3.48
C MET A 63 -10.12 -11.18 2.74
N ALA A 64 -10.96 -12.14 3.12
CA ALA A 64 -10.91 -13.51 2.60
C ALA A 64 -11.32 -13.59 1.12
N SER A 65 -11.99 -12.57 0.60
CA SER A 65 -12.35 -12.50 -0.82
C SER A 65 -11.19 -12.12 -1.72
N TRP A 66 -10.11 -11.53 -1.19
CA TRP A 66 -8.97 -11.12 -2.00
C TRP A 66 -8.20 -12.33 -2.51
N ARG A 67 -8.05 -12.41 -3.83
CA ARG A 67 -7.30 -13.49 -4.47
C ARG A 67 -6.67 -13.02 -5.78
N GLY A 68 -5.57 -13.68 -6.15
CA GLY A 68 -4.87 -13.45 -7.41
C GLY A 68 -5.49 -14.23 -8.57
N GLY A 69 -5.39 -13.68 -9.77
CA GLY A 69 -5.86 -14.32 -11.00
C GLY A 69 -4.91 -14.14 -12.17
N ASP A 70 -5.09 -14.99 -13.16
CA ASP A 70 -4.28 -14.99 -14.38
C ASP A 70 -4.83 -13.96 -15.37
N PRO A 71 -4.06 -12.94 -15.78
CA PRO A 71 -4.47 -12.00 -16.82
C PRO A 71 -4.51 -12.61 -18.22
N GLY A 72 -3.97 -13.83 -18.41
CA GLY A 72 -3.83 -14.48 -19.69
C GLY A 72 -3.03 -13.63 -20.70
N ASN A 73 -3.37 -13.79 -21.98
CA ASN A 73 -2.80 -13.00 -23.08
C ASN A 73 -3.66 -11.78 -23.43
N HIS A 74 -4.44 -11.25 -22.47
CA HIS A 74 -5.27 -10.07 -22.72
C HIS A 74 -4.42 -8.82 -22.94
N SER A 75 -4.84 -8.00 -23.91
CA SER A 75 -4.22 -6.70 -24.17
C SER A 75 -4.47 -5.72 -23.03
N GLY A 76 -3.65 -4.68 -22.94
CA GLY A 76 -3.84 -3.58 -21.99
C GLY A 76 -5.21 -2.91 -22.13
N GLU A 77 -5.76 -2.82 -23.36
CA GLU A 77 -7.10 -2.30 -23.62
C GLU A 77 -8.18 -3.20 -23.01
N ALA A 78 -8.08 -4.52 -23.21
CA ALA A 78 -9.02 -5.48 -22.64
C ALA A 78 -8.96 -5.49 -21.11
N LEU A 79 -7.76 -5.41 -20.53
CA LEU A 79 -7.55 -5.33 -19.09
C LEU A 79 -8.08 -4.01 -18.51
N LEU A 80 -7.86 -2.88 -19.17
CA LEU A 80 -8.40 -1.59 -18.72
C LEU A 80 -9.94 -1.60 -18.77
N LYS A 81 -10.54 -2.18 -19.82
CA LYS A 81 -12.00 -2.37 -19.94
C LYS A 81 -12.53 -3.28 -18.83
N ALA A 82 -11.82 -4.36 -18.50
CA ALA A 82 -12.18 -5.24 -17.39
C ALA A 82 -12.21 -4.50 -16.06
N VAL A 83 -11.23 -3.63 -15.79
CA VAL A 83 -11.25 -2.77 -14.59
C VAL A 83 -12.43 -1.79 -14.61
N ARG A 84 -12.79 -1.22 -15.76
CA ARG A 84 -13.90 -0.24 -15.83
C ARG A 84 -15.26 -0.84 -15.53
N THR A 85 -15.46 -2.13 -15.84
CA THR A 85 -16.80 -2.75 -15.86
C THR A 85 -16.96 -3.90 -14.87
N GLY A 86 -15.87 -4.47 -14.37
CA GLY A 86 -15.88 -5.65 -13.52
C GLY A 86 -15.43 -5.40 -12.09
N ARG A 87 -14.75 -6.41 -11.52
CA ARG A 87 -14.19 -6.41 -10.16
C ARG A 87 -12.70 -6.75 -10.18
N LEU A 88 -11.96 -6.06 -11.05
CA LEU A 88 -10.53 -6.22 -11.21
C LEU A 88 -9.76 -5.08 -10.52
N TRP A 89 -8.67 -5.45 -9.87
CA TRP A 89 -7.66 -4.56 -9.33
C TRP A 89 -6.31 -4.96 -9.91
N ILE A 90 -5.61 -3.98 -10.48
CA ILE A 90 -4.30 -4.15 -11.11
C ILE A 90 -3.31 -3.31 -10.32
N ASN A 91 -2.24 -3.95 -9.85
CA ASN A 91 -1.09 -3.28 -9.25
C ASN A 91 0.14 -3.50 -10.11
N LEU A 92 0.61 -2.41 -10.71
CA LEU A 92 1.86 -2.38 -11.45
C LEU A 92 2.96 -1.95 -10.49
N ARG A 93 3.65 -2.92 -9.90
CA ARG A 93 4.69 -2.66 -8.90
C ARG A 93 5.89 -2.00 -9.57
N LYS A 94 6.55 -1.09 -8.84
CA LYS A 94 7.77 -0.42 -9.33
C LYS A 94 7.61 0.34 -10.65
N THR A 95 6.40 0.70 -11.10
CA THR A 95 6.16 1.50 -12.31
C THR A 95 7.12 2.69 -12.41
N PHE A 96 7.27 3.44 -11.32
CA PHE A 96 8.09 4.65 -11.26
C PHE A 96 9.59 4.38 -11.12
N ASN A 97 9.99 3.13 -10.93
CA ASN A 97 11.40 2.75 -10.78
C ASN A 97 11.99 2.14 -12.06
N ILE A 98 11.15 1.61 -12.95
CA ILE A 98 11.62 0.87 -14.14
C ILE A 98 11.25 1.55 -15.47
N HIS A 99 10.23 2.41 -15.50
CA HIS A 99 9.85 3.15 -16.71
C HIS A 99 10.42 4.59 -16.65
N PRO A 100 11.31 5.00 -17.57
CA PRO A 100 12.03 6.27 -17.48
C PRO A 100 11.14 7.51 -17.36
N GLU A 101 10.01 7.54 -18.05
CA GLU A 101 9.05 8.65 -18.05
C GLU A 101 8.37 8.82 -16.67
N TYR A 102 8.11 7.71 -15.99
CA TYR A 102 7.56 7.73 -14.63
C TYR A 102 8.65 8.02 -13.59
N MET A 103 9.88 7.53 -13.80
CA MET A 103 11.02 7.84 -12.93
C MET A 103 11.35 9.33 -12.93
N ALA A 104 11.26 10.00 -14.08
CA ALA A 104 11.42 11.45 -14.17
C ALA A 104 10.37 12.18 -13.30
N LEU A 105 9.10 11.78 -13.39
CA LEU A 105 8.02 12.33 -12.56
C LEU A 105 8.25 12.06 -11.06
N LEU A 106 8.65 10.84 -10.69
CA LEU A 106 8.99 10.50 -9.31
C LEU A 106 10.08 11.41 -8.76
N ASN A 107 11.15 11.64 -9.53
CA ASN A 107 12.25 12.50 -9.11
C ASN A 107 11.80 13.94 -8.85
N THR A 108 10.88 14.48 -9.66
CA THR A 108 10.29 15.80 -9.42
C THR A 108 9.44 15.80 -8.15
N MET A 109 8.55 14.82 -7.97
CA MET A 109 7.72 14.69 -6.76
C MET A 109 8.59 14.62 -5.48
N ILE A 110 9.65 13.81 -5.51
CA ILE A 110 10.59 13.68 -4.39
C ILE A 110 11.33 14.99 -4.13
N GLY A 111 11.80 15.65 -5.19
CA GLY A 111 12.52 16.92 -5.09
C GLY A 111 11.70 17.98 -4.36
N GLU A 112 10.42 18.10 -4.73
CA GLU A 112 9.50 19.03 -4.07
C GLU A 112 9.20 18.61 -2.62
N LEU A 113 8.92 17.32 -2.35
CA LEU A 113 8.71 16.84 -0.98
C LEU A 113 9.91 17.13 -0.07
N LYS A 114 11.13 16.96 -0.57
CA LYS A 114 12.37 17.26 0.17
C LYS A 114 12.52 18.76 0.44
N ALA A 115 12.23 19.61 -0.55
CA ALA A 115 12.26 21.06 -0.36
C ALA A 115 11.18 21.54 0.64
N LEU A 116 10.00 20.92 0.59
CA LEU A 116 8.87 21.22 1.45
C LEU A 116 8.99 20.61 2.86
N ASN A 117 9.88 19.64 3.08
CA ASN A 117 10.06 18.98 4.38
C ASN A 117 11.55 18.77 4.67
N PRO A 118 12.28 19.79 5.18
CA PRO A 118 13.65 19.65 5.64
C PRO A 118 13.76 18.53 6.67
N GLY A 119 14.53 17.49 6.36
CA GLY A 119 14.65 16.27 7.17
C GLY A 119 13.94 15.04 6.58
N PHE A 120 13.14 15.21 5.54
CA PHE A 120 12.64 14.09 4.75
C PHE A 120 13.75 13.50 3.87
N ASN A 121 14.38 12.43 4.36
CA ASN A 121 15.46 11.75 3.66
C ASN A 121 15.25 10.23 3.66
N PRO A 122 14.43 9.71 2.74
CA PRO A 122 14.21 8.27 2.62
C PRO A 122 15.47 7.57 2.11
N VAL A 123 15.77 6.38 2.66
CA VAL A 123 16.87 5.50 2.21
C VAL A 123 16.48 4.79 0.91
N SER A 124 15.22 4.38 0.82
CA SER A 124 14.62 3.82 -0.38
C SER A 124 13.28 4.48 -0.68
N MET A 125 12.93 4.50 -1.96
CA MET A 125 11.62 4.90 -2.42
C MET A 125 11.20 4.09 -3.64
N MET A 126 9.93 3.70 -3.68
CA MET A 126 9.30 2.96 -4.75
C MET A 126 7.96 3.61 -5.09
N GLY A 127 7.59 3.61 -6.36
CA GLY A 127 6.25 4.00 -6.80
C GLY A 127 5.62 2.90 -7.64
N GLY A 128 4.46 2.42 -7.21
CA GLY A 128 3.57 1.56 -7.99
C GLY A 128 2.37 2.34 -8.53
N LEU A 129 1.72 1.79 -9.55
CA LEU A 129 0.46 2.33 -10.07
C LEU A 129 -0.68 1.33 -9.84
N LEU A 130 -1.73 1.80 -9.17
CA LEU A 130 -2.93 1.05 -8.86
C LEU A 130 -4.06 1.47 -9.81
N ILE A 131 -4.69 0.51 -10.47
CA ILE A 131 -5.80 0.69 -11.41
C ILE A 131 -6.92 -0.24 -10.97
N SER A 132 -8.08 0.30 -10.57
CA SER A 132 -9.06 -0.48 -9.80
C SER A 132 -10.51 -0.16 -10.13
N SER A 133 -11.35 -1.18 -10.00
CA SER A 133 -12.76 -1.16 -10.42
C SER A 133 -13.65 -0.30 -9.51
N PRO A 134 -14.83 0.15 -9.98
CA PRO A 134 -15.77 1.00 -9.23
C PRO A 134 -16.07 0.63 -7.79
N SER A 135 -16.13 -0.66 -7.47
CA SER A 135 -16.47 -1.19 -6.13
C SER A 135 -15.29 -1.88 -5.43
N ALA A 136 -14.07 -1.78 -5.98
CA ALA A 136 -12.89 -2.40 -5.40
C ALA A 136 -12.53 -1.74 -4.06
N GLY A 137 -12.26 -2.55 -3.05
CA GLY A 137 -11.78 -2.09 -1.75
C GLY A 137 -10.60 -2.91 -1.26
N VAL A 138 -9.59 -2.24 -0.71
CA VAL A 138 -8.50 -2.92 0.01
C VAL A 138 -8.89 -2.93 1.49
N PRO A 139 -9.02 -4.10 2.09
CA PRO A 139 -9.49 -4.28 3.46
C PRO A 139 -8.48 -3.77 4.51
N TYR A 140 -8.84 -3.90 5.78
CA TYR A 140 -8.07 -3.38 6.92
C TYR A 140 -6.69 -4.03 7.06
N HIS A 141 -5.62 -3.23 6.93
CA HIS A 141 -4.23 -3.70 6.99
C HIS A 141 -3.27 -2.61 7.50
N ILE A 142 -1.99 -2.95 7.60
CA ILE A 142 -0.87 -1.99 7.75
C ILE A 142 0.16 -2.23 6.67
N ASP A 143 0.90 -1.18 6.34
CA ASP A 143 2.10 -1.28 5.52
C ASP A 143 3.36 -1.44 6.37
N ARG A 144 4.35 -2.16 5.86
CA ARG A 144 5.68 -2.29 6.47
C ARG A 144 6.59 -1.09 6.16
N SER A 145 6.22 -0.28 5.17
CA SER A 145 6.90 0.95 4.74
C SER A 145 6.04 2.16 5.10
N ASP A 146 6.62 3.37 5.07
CA ASP A 146 5.77 4.55 5.04
C ASP A 146 5.14 4.67 3.64
N VAL A 147 3.88 5.09 3.58
CA VAL A 147 3.13 5.21 2.32
C VAL A 147 2.56 6.61 2.13
N MET A 148 2.59 7.07 0.88
CA MET A 148 1.75 8.16 0.39
C MET A 148 0.91 7.66 -0.78
N LEU A 149 -0.40 7.88 -0.70
CA LEU A 149 -1.33 7.59 -1.78
C LEU A 149 -1.60 8.89 -2.55
N TRP A 150 -1.23 8.94 -3.82
CA TRP A 150 -1.51 10.09 -4.69
C TRP A 150 -2.65 9.73 -5.64
N HIS A 151 -3.79 10.40 -5.49
CA HIS A 151 -5.01 10.06 -6.21
C HIS A 151 -5.08 10.79 -7.55
N LEU A 152 -5.25 10.03 -8.64
CA LEU A 152 -5.13 10.54 -10.00
C LEU A 152 -6.48 10.61 -10.73
N ARG A 153 -7.39 9.68 -10.44
CA ARG A 153 -8.68 9.54 -11.12
C ARG A 153 -9.66 8.77 -10.25
N GLY A 154 -10.93 9.18 -10.30
CA GLY A 154 -12.03 8.55 -9.58
C GLY A 154 -12.27 9.18 -8.22
N HIS A 155 -13.08 8.50 -7.41
CA HIS A 155 -13.34 8.84 -6.02
C HIS A 155 -13.03 7.64 -5.13
N LYS A 156 -12.27 7.90 -4.06
CA LYS A 156 -11.80 6.86 -3.13
C LYS A 156 -11.98 7.29 -1.70
N ARG A 157 -12.64 6.47 -0.88
CA ARG A 157 -12.63 6.63 0.56
C ARG A 157 -11.46 5.90 1.19
N VAL A 158 -10.74 6.58 2.07
CA VAL A 158 -9.68 6.02 2.91
C VAL A 158 -10.09 6.19 4.36
N TRP A 159 -10.04 5.11 5.13
CA TRP A 159 -10.14 5.15 6.59
C TRP A 159 -8.75 4.95 7.16
N VAL A 160 -8.31 5.86 8.01
CA VAL A 160 -7.07 5.73 8.78
C VAL A 160 -7.40 5.67 10.25
N TYR A 161 -6.95 4.62 10.92
CA TYR A 161 -7.25 4.36 12.31
C TYR A 161 -6.09 4.84 13.19
N PRO A 162 -6.34 5.23 14.45
CA PRO A 162 -5.26 5.49 15.39
C PRO A 162 -4.44 4.22 15.63
N ILE A 163 -3.19 4.39 16.04
CA ILE A 163 -2.34 3.28 16.49
C ILE A 163 -2.54 3.17 18.01
N ASP A 164 -3.49 2.34 18.44
CA ASP A 164 -3.77 2.05 19.85
C ASP A 164 -4.17 0.58 20.04
N ASP A 165 -4.18 0.10 21.29
CA ASP A 165 -4.49 -1.30 21.61
C ASP A 165 -5.88 -1.77 21.14
N ALA A 166 -6.83 -0.86 20.87
CA ALA A 166 -8.16 -1.23 20.41
C ALA A 166 -8.27 -1.41 18.90
N THR A 167 -7.37 -0.78 18.12
CA THR A 167 -7.35 -0.82 16.65
C THR A 167 -6.17 -1.66 16.15
N MET A 168 -5.00 -1.50 16.74
CA MET A 168 -3.78 -2.17 16.33
C MET A 168 -2.83 -2.40 17.51
N PRO A 169 -3.04 -3.49 18.27
CA PRO A 169 -2.11 -3.92 19.30
C PRO A 169 -0.69 -4.12 18.76
N GLU A 170 0.33 -3.78 19.55
CA GLU A 170 1.73 -3.93 19.11
C GLU A 170 2.06 -5.38 18.72
N TYR A 171 1.45 -6.39 19.38
CA TYR A 171 1.71 -7.80 19.05
C TYR A 171 1.26 -8.18 17.63
N GLU A 172 0.24 -7.52 17.07
CA GLU A 172 -0.24 -7.74 15.70
C GLU A 172 0.73 -7.12 14.69
N VAL A 173 1.21 -5.90 14.97
CA VAL A 173 2.29 -5.27 14.18
C VAL A 173 3.53 -6.17 14.17
N GLU A 174 3.92 -6.71 15.33
CA GLU A 174 5.02 -7.66 15.45
C GLU A 174 4.76 -8.94 14.64
N GLU A 175 3.52 -9.46 14.63
CA GLU A 175 3.16 -10.65 13.85
C GLU A 175 3.37 -10.40 12.36
N ILE A 176 2.90 -9.26 11.84
CA ILE A 176 3.04 -8.87 10.43
C ILE A 176 4.51 -8.64 10.05
N LEU A 177 5.32 -8.08 10.95
CA LEU A 177 6.75 -7.87 10.71
C LEU A 177 7.58 -9.17 10.77
N LEU A 178 7.13 -10.16 11.55
CA LEU A 178 7.79 -11.47 11.66
C LEU A 178 7.43 -12.42 10.52
N HIS A 179 6.36 -12.14 9.79
CA HIS A 179 5.79 -12.99 8.76
C HIS A 179 5.69 -12.27 7.41
N GLU A 180 6.38 -12.76 6.40
CA GLU A 180 6.49 -12.08 5.10
C GLU A 180 5.17 -12.07 4.30
N HIS A 181 4.23 -12.95 4.62
CA HIS A 181 2.98 -13.15 3.87
C HIS A 181 1.71 -13.18 4.73
N ASN A 182 1.80 -12.70 5.98
CA ASN A 182 0.62 -12.55 6.83
C ASN A 182 0.31 -11.07 6.99
N ASP A 183 -0.70 -10.61 6.26
CA ASP A 183 -1.26 -9.27 6.38
C ASP A 183 -2.66 -9.30 7.01
N ASP A 184 -3.12 -10.45 7.51
CA ASP A 184 -4.41 -10.57 8.18
C ASP A 184 -4.37 -9.85 9.52
N VAL A 185 -5.21 -8.82 9.63
CA VAL A 185 -5.40 -8.07 10.85
C VAL A 185 -6.87 -8.13 11.27
N PRO A 186 -7.18 -8.43 12.55
CA PRO A 186 -8.57 -8.45 13.01
C PRO A 186 -9.25 -7.09 12.83
N TYR A 187 -10.24 -7.01 11.94
CA TYR A 187 -11.12 -5.86 11.79
C TYR A 187 -12.41 -6.05 12.59
N LYS A 188 -12.85 -4.97 13.25
CA LYS A 188 -14.18 -4.90 13.86
C LYS A 188 -14.84 -3.61 13.42
N LYS A 189 -16.08 -3.68 12.94
CA LYS A 189 -16.84 -2.51 12.49
C LYS A 189 -16.88 -1.35 13.50
N ALA A 190 -16.87 -1.66 14.81
CA ALA A 190 -16.82 -0.65 15.88
C ALA A 190 -15.55 0.23 15.86
N MET A 191 -14.45 -0.22 15.23
CA MET A 191 -13.24 0.56 15.02
C MET A 191 -13.47 1.78 14.13
N ASP A 192 -14.48 1.75 13.24
CA ASP A 192 -14.82 2.87 12.36
C ASP A 192 -15.17 4.14 13.13
N ASN A 193 -15.67 4.01 14.37
CA ASN A 193 -15.97 5.14 15.25
C ASN A 193 -14.72 5.96 15.62
N LYS A 194 -13.51 5.42 15.42
CA LYS A 194 -12.24 6.07 15.68
C LYS A 194 -11.50 6.51 14.40
N ALA A 195 -12.01 6.14 13.22
CA ALA A 195 -11.30 6.38 11.97
C ALA A 195 -11.34 7.86 11.59
N ILE A 196 -10.21 8.37 11.09
CA ILE A 196 -10.18 9.57 10.25
C ILE A 196 -10.51 9.14 8.83
N ILE A 197 -11.50 9.78 8.22
CA ILE A 197 -11.99 9.43 6.89
C ILE A 197 -11.60 10.53 5.91
N TYR A 198 -10.98 10.13 4.79
CA TYR A 198 -10.73 11.01 3.65
C TYR A 198 -11.45 10.47 2.42
N ASP A 199 -12.26 11.31 1.79
CA ASP A 199 -12.80 11.06 0.45
C ASP A 199 -11.89 11.79 -0.54
N LEU A 200 -11.02 11.03 -1.19
CA LEU A 200 -10.04 11.52 -2.14
C LEU A 200 -10.66 11.74 -3.51
N GLU A 201 -10.42 12.93 -4.05
CA GLU A 201 -10.71 13.36 -5.41
C GLU A 201 -9.42 13.44 -6.25
N PRO A 202 -9.52 13.48 -7.60
CA PRO A 202 -8.35 13.62 -8.45
C PRO A 202 -7.53 14.86 -8.09
N GLY A 203 -6.23 14.66 -7.85
CA GLY A 203 -5.35 15.73 -7.40
C GLY A 203 -5.17 15.84 -5.90
N GLN A 204 -5.79 14.97 -5.12
CA GLN A 204 -5.52 14.85 -3.69
C GLN A 204 -4.56 13.70 -3.41
N ALA A 205 -3.70 13.91 -2.43
CA ALA A 205 -2.85 12.87 -1.89
C ALA A 205 -3.01 12.79 -0.37
N ALA A 206 -2.76 11.61 0.18
CA ALA A 206 -2.82 11.37 1.61
C ALA A 206 -1.62 10.53 2.09
N CYS A 207 -1.23 10.74 3.35
CA CYS A 207 -0.29 9.87 4.06
C CYS A 207 -0.69 9.77 5.53
N TRP A 208 -0.11 8.79 6.22
CA TRP A 208 -0.38 8.52 7.63
C TRP A 208 0.89 8.01 8.33
N PRO A 209 0.90 7.93 9.67
CA PRO A 209 2.02 7.38 10.41
C PRO A 209 2.34 5.95 10.01
N LEU A 210 3.61 5.55 10.09
CA LEU A 210 4.03 4.16 9.92
C LEU A 210 3.22 3.23 10.82
N HIS A 211 2.74 2.12 10.26
CA HIS A 211 1.87 1.13 10.92
C HIS A 211 0.48 1.65 11.31
N ALA A 212 0.08 2.86 10.87
CA ALA A 212 -1.31 3.27 11.03
C ALA A 212 -2.21 2.33 10.21
N PRO A 213 -3.18 1.66 10.86
CA PRO A 213 -4.06 0.76 10.15
C PRO A 213 -4.94 1.56 9.21
N HIS A 214 -5.25 0.98 8.08
CA HIS A 214 -6.10 1.65 7.10
C HIS A 214 -6.79 0.66 6.17
N ARG A 215 -7.83 1.15 5.51
CA ARG A 215 -8.55 0.46 4.43
C ARG A 215 -9.03 1.48 3.41
N VAL A 216 -9.33 1.02 2.20
CA VAL A 216 -9.83 1.89 1.12
C VAL A 216 -11.01 1.27 0.41
N LEU A 217 -11.89 2.12 -0.14
CA LEU A 217 -13.03 1.72 -0.96
C LEU A 217 -13.20 2.72 -2.10
N ASN A 218 -13.30 2.22 -3.33
CA ASN A 218 -13.67 3.03 -4.48
C ASN A 218 -15.18 3.37 -4.43
N LEU A 219 -15.53 4.59 -4.83
CA LEU A 219 -16.87 5.15 -4.67
C LEU A 219 -17.63 5.23 -6.01
N GLY A 220 -17.69 4.10 -6.73
CA GLY A 220 -18.58 3.95 -7.89
C GLY A 220 -17.96 4.29 -9.25
N ASP A 221 -16.68 4.62 -9.31
CA ASP A 221 -15.95 4.85 -10.56
C ASP A 221 -14.57 4.20 -10.60
N MET A 222 -14.03 4.05 -11.81
CA MET A 222 -12.71 3.47 -12.01
C MET A 222 -11.64 4.39 -11.43
N ASN A 223 -10.83 3.84 -10.53
CA ASN A 223 -9.84 4.60 -9.78
C ASN A 223 -8.41 4.35 -10.30
N VAL A 224 -7.61 5.41 -10.35
CA VAL A 224 -6.16 5.35 -10.63
C VAL A 224 -5.42 6.07 -9.50
N SER A 225 -4.40 5.44 -8.92
CA SER A 225 -3.63 6.03 -7.81
C SER A 225 -2.16 5.59 -7.86
N ILE A 226 -1.26 6.47 -7.41
CA ILE A 226 0.14 6.11 -7.15
C ILE A 226 0.24 5.67 -5.70
N ALA A 227 0.71 4.45 -5.47
CA ALA A 227 1.16 4.00 -4.17
C ALA A 227 2.67 4.27 -4.08
N MET A 228 3.03 5.33 -3.35
CA MET A 228 4.43 5.68 -3.12
C MET A 228 4.86 5.14 -1.76
N GLU A 229 5.76 4.17 -1.78
CA GLU A 229 6.35 3.58 -0.59
C GLU A 229 7.75 4.12 -0.36
N TYR A 230 8.09 4.42 0.89
CA TYR A 230 9.41 4.91 1.24
C TYR A 230 9.84 4.46 2.62
N SER A 231 11.15 4.42 2.85
CA SER A 231 11.71 3.96 4.12
C SER A 231 12.89 4.84 4.53
N PRO A 232 12.68 5.84 5.39
CA PRO A 232 13.78 6.49 6.08
C PRO A 232 14.39 5.53 7.10
N PHE A 233 15.61 5.85 7.56
CA PHE A 233 16.29 4.99 8.53
C PHE A 233 15.48 4.78 9.81
N SER A 234 14.68 5.77 10.23
CA SER A 234 13.79 5.66 11.39
C SER A 234 12.79 4.51 11.26
N THR A 235 12.27 4.26 10.06
CA THR A 235 11.30 3.20 9.75
C THR A 235 11.98 1.85 9.76
N ILE A 236 13.13 1.74 9.08
CA ILE A 236 13.95 0.52 9.09
C ILE A 236 14.34 0.13 10.54
N MET A 237 14.72 1.12 11.34
CA MET A 237 15.08 0.92 12.75
C MET A 237 13.88 0.52 13.59
N GLN A 238 12.72 1.18 13.42
CA GLN A 238 11.50 0.84 14.15
C GLN A 238 11.03 -0.58 13.85
N ASN A 239 11.00 -0.99 12.58
CA ASN A 239 10.63 -2.34 12.19
C ASN A 239 11.57 -3.38 12.81
N GLY A 240 12.89 -3.13 12.76
CA GLY A 240 13.86 -4.02 13.43
C GLY A 240 13.68 -4.08 14.95
N ALA A 241 13.37 -2.95 15.59
CA ALA A 241 13.11 -2.93 17.02
C ALA A 241 11.86 -3.75 17.38
N GLN A 242 10.78 -3.60 16.62
CA GLN A 242 9.53 -4.35 16.83
C GLN A 242 9.69 -5.84 16.51
N ILE A 243 10.49 -6.22 15.52
CA ILE A 243 10.87 -7.63 15.30
C ILE A 243 11.54 -8.22 16.55
N THR A 244 12.50 -7.51 17.14
CA THR A 244 13.14 -7.95 18.38
C THR A 244 12.15 -7.98 19.55
N ASN A 245 11.25 -7.00 19.68
CA ASN A 245 10.18 -7.00 20.68
C ASN A 245 9.33 -8.27 20.56
N GLY A 246 8.87 -8.60 19.35
CA GLY A 246 8.04 -9.77 19.10
C GLY A 246 8.73 -11.10 19.39
N ILE A 247 10.04 -11.19 19.15
CA ILE A 247 10.82 -12.38 19.52
C ILE A 247 10.95 -12.50 21.04
N LEU A 248 11.30 -11.41 21.73
CA LEU A 248 11.42 -11.40 23.19
C LEU A 248 10.09 -11.75 23.87
N ARG A 249 8.98 -11.24 23.34
CA ARG A 249 7.63 -11.56 23.80
C ARG A 249 7.30 -13.04 23.67
N ARG A 250 7.51 -13.61 22.48
CA ARG A 250 7.17 -15.01 22.17
C ARG A 250 8.13 -16.02 22.80
N ARG A 251 9.39 -15.66 23.05
CA ARG A 251 10.43 -16.58 23.54
C ARG A 251 10.78 -16.44 25.02
N LEU A 252 10.65 -15.24 25.58
CA LEU A 252 11.03 -14.96 26.96
C LEU A 252 9.86 -14.45 27.81
N GLY A 253 8.66 -14.31 27.24
CA GLY A 253 7.48 -13.82 27.97
C GLY A 253 7.56 -12.34 28.37
N LEU A 254 8.49 -11.58 27.78
CA LEU A 254 8.65 -10.15 28.07
C LEU A 254 7.57 -9.31 27.37
N ASN A 255 7.25 -8.13 27.93
CA ASN A 255 6.29 -7.20 27.33
C ASN A 255 6.94 -5.84 26.98
N PRO A 256 7.92 -5.81 26.05
CA PRO A 256 8.51 -4.55 25.63
C PRO A 256 7.48 -3.70 24.87
N LYS A 257 7.54 -2.37 25.03
CA LYS A 257 6.70 -1.43 24.29
C LYS A 257 7.52 -0.50 23.40
N ILE A 258 7.11 -0.26 22.16
CA ILE A 258 7.86 0.59 21.23
C ILE A 258 7.82 2.08 21.63
N GLU A 259 6.73 2.54 22.24
CA GLU A 259 6.54 3.91 22.71
C GLU A 259 7.51 4.31 23.84
N GLU A 260 7.89 3.36 24.68
CA GLU A 260 8.85 3.57 25.78
C GLU A 260 10.32 3.56 25.31
N GLN A 261 10.56 3.21 24.04
CA GLN A 261 11.91 3.06 23.50
C GLN A 261 12.38 4.36 22.83
N GLY A 262 13.35 5.02 23.46
CA GLY A 262 14.14 6.07 22.82
C GLY A 262 15.06 5.54 21.72
N PHE A 263 15.72 6.46 21.01
CA PHE A 263 16.57 6.15 19.85
C PHE A 263 17.59 5.04 20.10
N ALA A 264 18.38 5.13 21.19
CA ALA A 264 19.43 4.15 21.50
C ALA A 264 18.87 2.73 21.72
N SER A 265 17.75 2.61 22.44
CA SER A 265 17.10 1.32 22.69
C SER A 265 16.57 0.70 21.39
N ARG A 266 15.92 1.51 20.53
CA ARG A 266 15.47 1.05 19.21
C ARG A 266 16.64 0.63 18.33
N PHE A 267 17.75 1.36 18.35
CA PHE A 267 18.93 1.03 17.56
C PHE A 267 19.56 -0.30 17.99
N VAL A 268 19.73 -0.53 19.29
CA VAL A 268 20.25 -1.81 19.82
C VAL A 268 19.34 -2.97 19.42
N ARG A 269 18.02 -2.81 19.55
CA ARG A 269 17.04 -3.84 19.16
C ARG A 269 17.01 -4.06 17.66
N PHE A 270 17.13 -3.01 16.86
CA PHE A 270 17.31 -3.11 15.42
C PHE A 270 18.56 -3.93 15.06
N ALA A 271 19.70 -3.65 15.69
CA ALA A 271 20.93 -4.42 15.47
C ALA A 271 20.74 -5.90 15.85
N ALA A 272 20.10 -6.17 17.00
CA ALA A 272 19.77 -7.53 17.44
C ALA A 272 18.88 -8.26 16.43
N SER A 273 17.90 -7.58 15.82
CA SER A 273 16.97 -8.18 14.85
C SER A 273 17.69 -8.81 13.65
N ARG A 274 18.83 -8.24 13.23
CA ARG A 274 19.64 -8.75 12.10
C ARG A 274 20.24 -10.12 12.40
N ILE A 275 20.49 -10.42 13.66
CA ILE A 275 20.98 -11.71 14.14
C ILE A 275 19.78 -12.63 14.41
N LEU A 276 18.80 -12.15 15.17
CA LEU A 276 17.66 -12.95 15.62
C LEU A 276 16.80 -13.49 14.47
N ARG A 277 16.63 -12.74 13.37
CA ARG A 277 15.92 -13.24 12.17
C ARG A 277 16.61 -14.46 11.56
N LYS A 278 17.95 -14.48 11.52
CA LYS A 278 18.71 -15.61 10.96
C LYS A 278 18.58 -16.88 11.80
N MET A 279 18.31 -16.73 13.09
CA MET A 279 18.12 -17.85 14.01
C MET A 279 16.77 -18.55 13.83
N LYS A 280 15.85 -18.01 13.01
CA LYS A 280 14.51 -18.59 12.74
C LYS A 280 13.76 -18.95 14.03
N LEU A 281 13.90 -18.10 15.05
CA LEU A 281 13.29 -18.30 16.36
C LEU A 281 11.78 -18.11 16.34
N VAL A 282 11.15 -17.64 15.29
CA VAL A 282 9.68 -17.63 15.18
C VAL A 282 9.37 -18.42 13.93
N LYS A 283 8.53 -19.45 14.05
CA LYS A 283 8.09 -20.21 12.87
C LYS A 283 7.25 -19.27 12.03
N ALA A 284 7.64 -19.09 10.77
CA ALA A 284 6.81 -18.35 9.85
C ALA A 284 5.46 -19.08 9.68
N ARG A 285 4.36 -18.44 10.05
CA ARG A 285 3.05 -18.68 9.45
C ARG A 285 3.06 -18.05 8.06
N THR A 286 3.30 -18.86 7.04
CA THR A 286 3.09 -18.47 5.64
C THR A 286 1.64 -18.74 5.29
N ALA A 287 0.86 -17.70 5.01
CA ALA A 287 -0.40 -17.84 4.31
C ALA A 287 -0.14 -17.76 2.80
N HIS A 288 -0.76 -18.68 2.06
CA HIS A 288 -0.88 -18.80 0.60
C HIS A 288 0.40 -19.03 -0.25
N GLU A 289 0.75 -20.32 -0.44
CA GLU A 289 1.26 -20.83 -1.72
C GLU A 289 0.07 -21.18 -2.65
N GLY A 290 -0.83 -20.21 -2.87
CA GLY A 290 -2.02 -20.44 -3.69
C GLY A 290 -1.74 -20.02 -5.13
N GLY A 291 -1.94 -20.93 -6.09
CA GLY A 291 -1.96 -20.57 -7.50
C GLY A 291 -3.04 -19.53 -7.85
N TYR A 292 -3.23 -19.24 -9.13
CA TYR A 292 -4.35 -18.43 -9.57
C TYR A 292 -5.68 -19.14 -9.29
N LEU A 293 -6.63 -18.40 -8.72
CA LEU A 293 -7.97 -18.89 -8.38
C LEU A 293 -9.05 -18.42 -9.35
N PHE A 294 -8.71 -17.49 -10.26
CA PHE A 294 -9.59 -17.03 -11.32
C PHE A 294 -8.80 -16.69 -12.60
N ASP A 295 -9.48 -16.70 -13.74
CA ASP A 295 -9.01 -16.08 -14.98
C ASP A 295 -9.70 -14.72 -15.15
N VAL A 296 -8.97 -13.70 -15.60
CA VAL A 296 -9.58 -12.45 -16.08
C VAL A 296 -10.42 -12.79 -17.32
N ASP A 297 -11.71 -12.44 -17.31
CA ASP A 297 -12.63 -12.70 -18.42
C ASP A 297 -13.43 -11.43 -18.77
N PRO A 298 -12.89 -10.55 -19.63
CA PRO A 298 -13.53 -9.29 -20.00
C PRO A 298 -14.91 -9.43 -20.67
N GLY A 299 -15.32 -10.65 -21.07
CA GLY A 299 -16.64 -10.93 -21.64
C GLY A 299 -17.71 -11.18 -20.58
N SER A 300 -17.33 -11.44 -19.33
CA SER A 300 -18.26 -11.67 -18.21
C SER A 300 -18.68 -10.36 -17.54
N SER A 301 -19.83 -10.37 -16.85
CA SER A 301 -20.36 -9.19 -16.15
C SER A 301 -19.45 -8.69 -15.01
N ALA A 302 -18.71 -9.58 -14.36
CA ALA A 302 -17.74 -9.24 -13.31
C ALA A 302 -16.30 -9.09 -13.84
N SER A 303 -16.07 -9.29 -15.14
CA SER A 303 -14.76 -9.42 -15.78
C SER A 303 -13.85 -10.53 -15.19
N VAL A 304 -14.43 -11.53 -14.56
CA VAL A 304 -13.75 -12.59 -13.79
C VAL A 304 -14.48 -13.92 -14.01
N ARG A 305 -13.72 -14.98 -14.24
CA ARG A 305 -14.20 -16.37 -14.28
C ARG A 305 -13.48 -17.21 -13.22
N GLU A 306 -14.23 -17.69 -12.23
CA GLU A 306 -13.69 -18.54 -11.17
C GLU A 306 -13.14 -19.86 -11.73
N LEU A 307 -12.03 -20.33 -11.16
CA LEU A 307 -11.47 -21.65 -11.45
C LEU A 307 -12.01 -22.67 -10.44
N ALA A 308 -12.25 -23.91 -10.89
CA ALA A 308 -12.69 -25.01 -10.03
C ALA A 308 -11.58 -25.55 -9.09
N GLY A 309 -10.35 -25.04 -9.23
CA GLY A 309 -9.16 -25.38 -8.44
C GLY A 309 -7.99 -24.44 -8.78
N GLU A 310 -6.90 -24.52 -8.03
CA GLU A 310 -5.73 -23.65 -8.23
C GLU A 310 -4.98 -23.97 -9.54
N LYS A 311 -4.67 -22.92 -10.30
CA LYS A 311 -3.79 -22.99 -11.48
C LYS A 311 -2.39 -22.52 -11.07
N ALA A 312 -1.37 -23.33 -11.32
CA ALA A 312 0.01 -22.96 -10.99
C ALA A 312 0.41 -21.63 -11.68
N THR A 313 1.13 -20.79 -10.94
CA THR A 313 1.79 -19.61 -11.51
C THR A 313 2.92 -20.09 -12.43
N ALA A 314 2.93 -19.63 -13.69
CA ALA A 314 3.97 -19.99 -14.67
C ALA A 314 5.32 -19.31 -14.36
#